data_AF-A0A7V6DP41-F1
#
_entry.id   AF-A0A7V6DP41-F1
#
_cell.length_a   1.000
_cell.length_b   1.000
_cell.length_c   1.000
_cell.angle_alpha   90.00
_cell.angle_beta   90.00
_cell.angle_gamma   90.00
#
_symmetry.space_group_name_H-M   'P 1'
#
loop_
_entity.id
_entity.type
_entity.pdbx_description
1 polymer ?
#
loop_
_entity_poly.entity_id
_entity_poly.type
_entity_poly.pdbx_seq_one_letter_code
_entity_poly.pdbx_strand_id
1 'polypeptide(L)'
;MWISHVDADLIADGLDRERLWLEVHKRLAQAGLPAPNQQSWQQTPRFPCLGVLVHADRAQVTPPFYVFSVEVFFVQKITLAGSPSASAMRMTWCREAIGDAPAEGTDFDWSVLYSTVGSLVNQFLQESLGLPVPETPARVCN
;
A
#
# COMPACT_ATOMS: atom_id res chain seq x y z
N MET A 1 -10.76 0.41 -0.16
CA MET A 1 -9.32 0.71 -0.18
C MET A 1 -9.08 1.91 0.73
N TRP A 2 -8.03 1.85 1.53
CA TRP A 2 -7.61 2.89 2.46
C TRP A 2 -6.10 3.07 2.28
N ILE A 3 -5.61 4.30 2.25
CA ILE A 3 -4.18 4.60 2.33
C ILE A 3 -4.07 5.48 3.56
N SER A 4 -3.27 5.06 4.54
CA SER A 4 -3.06 5.90 5.71
C SER A 4 -2.42 7.21 5.31
N HIS A 5 -2.59 8.16 6.20
CA HIS A 5 -1.94 9.44 6.16
C HIS A 5 -0.51 9.35 5.60
N VAL A 6 -0.21 10.19 4.62
CA VAL A 6 1.16 10.46 4.16
C VAL A 6 1.54 11.76 4.83
N ASP A 7 2.65 11.77 5.56
CA ASP A 7 3.12 12.94 6.29
C ASP A 7 3.37 14.12 5.33
N ALA A 8 3.05 15.33 5.79
CA ALA A 8 3.14 16.55 4.97
C ALA A 8 4.55 16.80 4.44
N ASP A 9 5.58 16.42 5.21
CA ASP A 9 6.98 16.58 4.83
C ASP A 9 7.35 15.68 3.65
N LEU A 10 6.78 14.47 3.55
CA LEU A 10 6.99 13.59 2.40
C LEU A 10 6.35 14.16 1.14
N ILE A 11 5.18 14.78 1.27
CA ILE A 11 4.51 15.45 0.15
C ILE A 11 5.32 16.66 -0.31
N ALA A 12 5.89 17.43 0.63
CA ALA A 12 6.79 18.54 0.32
C ALA A 12 8.05 18.07 -0.41
N ASP A 13 8.57 16.90 -0.06
CA ASP A 13 9.73 16.25 -0.68
C ASP A 13 9.36 15.37 -1.91
N GLY A 14 8.17 15.58 -2.48
CA GLY A 14 7.78 15.06 -3.80
C GLY A 14 7.04 13.71 -3.82
N LEU A 15 6.66 13.16 -2.67
CA LEU A 15 5.85 11.94 -2.61
C LEU A 15 4.40 12.24 -3.04
N ASP A 16 3.99 11.63 -4.14
CA ASP A 16 2.66 11.80 -4.72
C ASP A 16 1.69 10.75 -4.17
N ARG A 17 0.80 11.22 -3.28
CA ARG A 17 -0.26 10.40 -2.69
C ARG A 17 -1.29 9.92 -3.73
N GLU A 18 -1.57 10.70 -4.77
CA GLU A 18 -2.48 10.30 -5.83
C GLU A 18 -1.86 9.17 -6.66
N ARG A 19 -0.55 9.21 -6.89
CA ARG A 19 0.16 8.11 -7.55
C ARG A 19 0.11 6.80 -6.74
N LEU A 20 0.21 6.84 -5.41
CA LEU A 20 -0.03 5.66 -4.56
C LEU A 20 -1.44 5.09 -4.77
N TRP A 21 -2.44 5.97 -4.78
CA TRP A 21 -3.83 5.57 -5.00
C TRP A 21 -4.02 4.91 -6.37
N LEU A 22 -3.47 5.52 -7.43
CA LEU A 22 -3.51 5.01 -8.80
C LEU A 22 -2.83 3.64 -8.92
N GLU A 23 -1.69 3.45 -8.26
CA GLU A 23 -0.90 2.22 -8.38
C GLU A 23 -1.61 1.00 -7.78
N VAL A 24 -2.30 1.20 -6.66
CA VAL A 24 -3.18 0.18 -6.06
C VAL A 24 -4.41 -0.04 -6.95
N HIS A 25 -5.08 1.04 -7.39
CA HIS A 25 -6.29 0.97 -8.20
C HIS A 25 -6.07 0.24 -9.52
N LYS A 26 -4.96 0.53 -10.20
CA LYS A 26 -4.58 -0.11 -11.45
C LYS A 26 -4.49 -1.62 -11.29
N ARG A 27 -3.88 -2.12 -10.22
CA ARG A 27 -3.73 -3.56 -9.96
C ARG A 27 -5.05 -4.22 -9.60
N LEU A 28 -5.84 -3.59 -8.73
CA LEU A 28 -7.18 -4.09 -8.42
C LEU A 28 -8.06 -4.17 -9.68
N ALA A 29 -8.03 -3.15 -10.52
CA ALA A 29 -8.77 -3.11 -11.78
C ALA A 29 -8.28 -4.17 -12.77
N GLN A 30 -6.96 -4.37 -12.90
CA GLN A 30 -6.37 -5.44 -13.73
C GLN A 30 -6.79 -6.84 -13.26
N ALA A 31 -7.04 -7.00 -11.95
CA ALA A 31 -7.55 -8.22 -11.34
C ALA A 31 -9.09 -8.35 -11.40
N GLY A 32 -9.79 -7.42 -12.06
CA GLY A 32 -11.25 -7.42 -12.19
C GLY A 32 -12.01 -7.03 -10.92
N LEU A 33 -11.34 -6.44 -9.93
CA LEU A 33 -11.96 -6.02 -8.67
C LEU A 33 -12.51 -4.59 -8.78
N PRO A 34 -13.71 -4.32 -8.23
CA PRO A 34 -14.28 -3.00 -8.22
C PRO A 34 -13.44 -2.06 -7.33
N ALA A 35 -13.00 -0.96 -7.91
CA ALA A 35 -12.20 0.03 -7.23
C ALA A 35 -13.11 1.15 -6.69
N PRO A 36 -12.98 1.55 -5.40
CA PRO A 36 -13.78 2.65 -4.85
C PRO A 36 -13.45 3.97 -5.54
N ASN A 37 -14.44 4.85 -5.73
CA ASN A 37 -14.17 6.15 -6.35
C ASN A 37 -13.26 7.04 -5.47
N GLN A 38 -12.53 7.97 -6.09
CA GLN A 38 -11.57 8.86 -5.43
C GLN A 38 -12.21 9.85 -4.42
N GLN A 39 -13.53 9.99 -4.35
CA GLN A 39 -14.16 10.75 -3.26
C GLN A 39 -14.47 9.87 -2.03
N SER A 40 -14.81 8.60 -2.24
CA SER A 40 -15.23 7.67 -1.18
C SER A 40 -14.07 7.17 -0.31
N TRP A 41 -12.84 7.11 -0.83
CA TRP A 41 -11.68 6.65 -0.05
C TRP A 41 -11.22 7.64 1.03
N GLN A 42 -11.52 8.93 0.89
CA GLN A 42 -11.06 9.96 1.84
C GLN A 42 -11.95 10.06 3.08
N GLN A 43 -13.19 9.59 3.02
CA GLN A 43 -14.21 9.93 4.03
C GLN A 43 -14.45 8.84 5.07
N THR A 44 -14.38 7.55 4.71
CA THR A 44 -14.40 6.43 5.69
C THR A 44 -13.99 5.12 4.99
N PRO A 45 -13.13 4.28 5.61
CA PRO A 45 -12.89 2.93 5.09
C PRO A 45 -14.19 2.13 5.03
N ARG A 46 -14.60 1.68 3.84
CA ARG A 46 -15.66 0.67 3.70
C ARG A 46 -15.05 -0.72 3.76
N PHE A 47 -15.64 -1.60 4.54
CA PHE A 47 -15.17 -2.97 4.71
C PHE A 47 -15.85 -3.95 3.73
N PRO A 48 -15.13 -4.97 3.23
CA PRO A 48 -13.71 -5.24 3.46
C PRO A 48 -12.80 -4.17 2.82
N CYS A 49 -11.65 -3.89 3.43
CA CYS A 49 -10.72 -2.88 2.93
C CYS A 49 -9.30 -3.41 2.81
N LEU A 50 -8.67 -3.10 1.67
CA LEU A 50 -7.21 -3.13 1.51
C LEU A 50 -6.65 -1.78 1.96
N GLY A 51 -5.76 -1.80 2.94
CA GLY A 51 -5.04 -0.68 3.53
C GLY A 51 -3.61 -0.61 3.04
N VAL A 52 -3.05 0.60 2.90
CA VAL A 52 -1.61 0.84 2.68
C VAL A 52 -1.12 1.82 3.74
N LEU A 53 -0.14 1.42 4.55
CA LEU A 53 0.63 2.30 5.43
C LEU A 53 1.96 2.62 4.78
N VAL A 54 2.39 3.88 4.90
CA VAL A 54 3.71 4.33 4.47
C VAL A 54 4.33 5.10 5.63
N HIS A 55 5.52 4.68 6.05
CA HIS A 55 6.38 5.40 6.98
C HIS A 55 7.70 5.67 6.27
N ALA A 56 8.26 6.87 6.42
CA ALA A 56 9.54 7.20 5.83
C ALA A 56 10.32 8.19 6.70
N ASP A 57 11.58 7.86 6.95
CA ASP A 57 12.51 8.65 7.73
C ASP A 57 13.66 9.16 6.85
N ARG A 58 13.92 10.46 6.91
CA ARG A 58 15.01 11.10 6.15
C ARG A 58 16.35 10.86 6.83
N ALA A 59 17.25 10.17 6.14
CA ALA A 59 18.63 9.99 6.58
C ALA A 59 19.42 11.30 6.43
N GLN A 60 20.05 11.74 7.52
CA GLN A 60 20.86 12.95 7.61
C GLN A 60 22.29 12.71 7.10
N VAL A 61 22.42 12.23 5.86
CA VAL A 61 23.71 11.99 5.19
C VAL A 61 23.78 12.74 3.86
N THR A 62 24.93 12.72 3.18
CA THR A 62 25.12 13.40 1.89
C THR A 62 25.58 12.41 0.82
N PRO A 63 24.81 12.22 -0.29
CA PRO A 63 23.49 12.80 -0.55
C PRO A 63 22.42 12.24 0.42
N PRO A 64 21.36 13.03 0.75
CA PRO A 64 20.29 12.54 1.61
C PRO A 64 19.47 11.45 0.90
N PHE A 65 18.83 10.60 1.69
CA PHE A 65 17.87 9.62 1.20
C PHE A 65 16.80 9.38 2.26
N TYR A 66 15.65 8.85 1.85
CA TYR A 66 14.66 8.32 2.78
C TYR A 66 14.83 6.83 2.94
N VAL A 67 14.74 6.33 4.17
CA VAL A 67 14.40 4.92 4.43
C VAL A 67 12.89 4.87 4.62
N PHE A 68 12.19 3.99 3.92
CA PHE A 68 10.76 3.84 4.07
C PHE A 68 10.36 2.40 4.42
N SER A 69 9.25 2.25 5.13
CA SER A 69 8.50 1.01 5.23
C SER A 69 7.10 1.19 4.64
N VAL A 70 6.65 0.16 3.93
CA VAL A 70 5.30 0.07 3.37
C VAL A 70 4.65 -1.17 3.93
N GLU A 71 3.48 -1.01 4.56
CA GLU A 71 2.62 -2.12 4.96
C GLU A 71 1.37 -2.14 4.10
N VAL A 72 1.02 -3.28 3.52
CA VAL A 72 -0.27 -3.49 2.87
C VAL A 72 -1.03 -4.55 3.66
N PHE A 73 -2.27 -4.24 4.04
CA PHE A 73 -3.05 -5.10 4.90
C PHE A 73 -4.50 -5.20 4.45
N PHE A 74 -5.16 -6.31 4.76
CA PHE A 74 -6.56 -6.55 4.42
C PHE A 74 -7.38 -6.80 5.67
N VAL A 75 -8.40 -5.96 5.88
CA VAL A 75 -9.36 -6.08 7.00
C VAL A 75 -10.73 -6.43 6.47
N GLN A 76 -11.33 -7.47 7.03
CA GLN A 76 -12.67 -7.92 6.69
C GLN A 76 -13.48 -8.29 7.91
N LYS A 77 -14.80 -8.32 7.73
CA LYS A 77 -15.75 -8.76 8.75
C LYS A 77 -15.73 -10.29 8.80
N ILE A 78 -15.48 -10.86 9.97
CA ILE A 78 -15.51 -12.30 10.20
C ILE A 78 -16.62 -12.68 11.18
N THR A 79 -17.13 -13.90 11.05
CA THR A 79 -18.05 -14.51 12.01
C THR A 79 -17.27 -15.31 13.05
N LEU A 80 -17.65 -15.21 14.33
CA LEU A 80 -16.96 -15.94 15.40
C LEU A 80 -17.49 -17.38 15.50
N ALA A 81 -16.59 -18.37 15.53
CA ALA A 81 -16.96 -19.79 15.53
C ALA A 81 -17.87 -20.20 16.72
N GLY A 82 -17.70 -19.56 17.88
CA GLY A 82 -18.53 -19.79 19.08
C GLY A 82 -19.77 -18.88 19.18
N SER A 83 -19.97 -17.96 18.24
CA SER A 83 -21.12 -17.05 18.23
C SER A 83 -21.41 -16.60 16.80
N PRO A 84 -22.19 -17.40 16.03
CA PRO A 84 -22.45 -17.15 14.61
C PRO A 84 -23.22 -15.85 14.33
N SER A 85 -23.91 -15.31 15.34
CA SER A 85 -24.57 -14.01 15.29
C SER A 85 -23.63 -12.84 15.59
N ALA A 86 -22.45 -13.10 16.15
CA ALA A 86 -21.44 -12.10 16.43
C ALA A 86 -20.46 -11.98 15.27
N SER A 87 -20.13 -10.73 14.95
CA SER A 87 -19.14 -10.41 13.92
C SER A 87 -18.09 -9.47 14.46
N ALA A 88 -16.84 -9.69 14.06
CA ALA A 88 -15.72 -8.83 14.39
C ALA A 88 -15.00 -8.38 13.12
N MET A 89 -14.38 -7.20 13.17
CA MET A 89 -13.42 -6.79 12.15
C MET A 89 -12.08 -7.43 12.46
N ARG A 90 -11.46 -8.07 11.48
CA ARG A 90 -10.15 -8.70 11.66
C ARG A 90 -9.26 -8.45 10.46
N MET A 91 -8.00 -8.15 10.73
CA MET A 91 -6.94 -8.21 9.73
C MET A 91 -6.67 -9.68 9.40
N THR A 92 -6.91 -10.06 8.14
CA THR A 92 -6.76 -11.45 7.69
C THR A 92 -5.57 -11.66 6.76
N TRP A 93 -4.94 -10.57 6.33
CA TRP A 93 -3.73 -10.60 5.51
C TRP A 93 -2.91 -9.32 5.76
N CYS A 94 -1.60 -9.43 5.80
CA CYS A 94 -0.67 -8.31 5.93
C CYS A 94 0.71 -8.70 5.38
N ARG A 95 1.35 -7.76 4.68
CA ARG A 95 2.75 -7.83 4.27
C ARG A 95 3.39 -6.46 4.39
N GLU A 96 4.66 -6.46 4.75
CA GLU A 96 5.50 -5.27 4.87
C GLU A 96 6.71 -5.41 3.93
N ALA A 97 7.20 -4.28 3.43
CA ALA A 97 8.49 -4.18 2.76
C ALA A 97 9.17 -2.87 3.11
N ILE A 98 10.49 -2.91 3.17
CA ILE A 98 11.36 -1.75 3.44
C ILE A 98 12.09 -1.41 2.15
N GLY A 99 12.36 -0.14 1.92
CA GLY A 99 13.21 0.32 0.84
C GLY A 99 13.80 1.69 1.12
N ASP A 100 14.50 2.22 0.13
CA ASP A 100 15.07 3.56 0.17
C ASP A 100 14.65 4.38 -1.06
N ALA A 101 14.55 5.69 -0.85
CA ALA A 101 14.34 6.67 -1.91
C ALA A 101 15.52 7.66 -1.90
N PRO A 102 16.53 7.46 -2.77
CA PRO A 102 17.68 8.34 -2.85
C PRO A 102 17.31 9.71 -3.43
N ALA A 103 18.06 10.75 -3.06
CA ALA A 103 17.92 12.04 -3.71
C ALA A 103 18.36 11.98 -5.19
N GLU A 104 17.54 12.53 -6.09
CA GLU A 104 17.85 12.80 -7.48
C GLU A 104 17.80 14.32 -7.72
N GLY A 105 18.96 14.98 -7.64
CA GLY A 105 19.04 16.42 -7.79
C GLY A 105 18.39 17.15 -6.61
N THR A 106 17.28 17.85 -6.88
CA THR A 106 16.48 18.55 -5.84
C THR A 106 15.34 17.71 -5.28
N ASP A 107 15.03 16.58 -5.91
CA ASP A 107 13.91 15.71 -5.58
C ASP A 107 14.39 14.36 -5.02
N PHE A 108 13.46 13.47 -4.69
CA PHE A 108 13.74 12.10 -4.28
C PHE A 108 13.12 11.10 -5.26
N ASP A 109 13.83 10.01 -5.54
CA ASP A 109 13.31 8.93 -6.37
C ASP A 109 12.34 8.05 -5.57
N TRP A 110 11.06 8.42 -5.62
CA TRP A 110 9.96 7.66 -5.02
C TRP A 110 9.51 6.46 -5.88
N SER A 111 10.14 6.20 -7.04
CA SER A 111 9.73 5.10 -7.95
C SER A 111 9.77 3.74 -7.26
N VAL A 112 10.78 3.52 -6.41
CA VAL A 112 10.93 2.30 -5.62
C VAL A 112 9.72 2.11 -4.70
N LEU A 113 9.31 3.16 -4.00
CA LEU A 113 8.15 3.11 -3.08
C LEU A 113 6.86 2.73 -3.82
N TYR A 114 6.55 3.36 -4.97
CA TYR A 114 5.36 3.00 -5.76
C TYR A 114 5.43 1.54 -6.25
N SER A 115 6.62 1.10 -6.71
CA SER A 115 6.83 -0.27 -7.15
C SER A 115 6.63 -1.29 -6.01
N THR A 116 7.06 -0.93 -4.80
CA THR A 116 6.91 -1.74 -3.58
C THR A 116 5.45 -1.88 -3.20
N VAL A 117 4.68 -0.78 -3.13
CA VAL A 117 3.23 -0.83 -2.91
C VAL A 117 2.56 -1.73 -3.95
N GLY A 118 2.94 -1.55 -5.22
CA GLY A 118 2.44 -2.37 -6.30
C GLY A 118 2.72 -3.86 -6.14
N SER A 119 3.95 -4.21 -5.75
CA SER A 119 4.35 -5.60 -5.49
C SER A 119 3.53 -6.23 -4.36
N LEU A 120 3.35 -5.51 -3.25
CA LEU A 120 2.58 -5.99 -2.10
C LEU A 120 1.10 -6.18 -2.45
N VAL A 121 0.50 -5.29 -3.26
CA VAL A 121 -0.87 -5.49 -3.77
C VAL A 121 -0.96 -6.72 -4.66
N ASN A 122 0.04 -6.95 -5.51
CA ASN A 122 0.09 -8.16 -6.34
C ASN A 122 0.17 -9.43 -5.50
N GLN A 123 0.98 -9.44 -4.43
CA GLN A 123 1.04 -10.55 -3.48
C GLN A 123 -0.32 -10.78 -2.80
N PHE A 124 -1.02 -9.72 -2.39
CA PHE A 124 -2.38 -9.85 -1.86
C PHE A 124 -3.31 -10.55 -2.86
N LEU A 125 -3.30 -10.12 -4.13
CA LEU A 125 -4.14 -10.71 -5.18
C LEU A 125 -3.84 -12.20 -5.41
N GLN A 126 -2.56 -12.57 -5.40
CA GLN A 126 -2.14 -13.97 -5.56
C GLN A 126 -2.51 -14.82 -4.35
N GLU A 127 -2.10 -14.40 -3.16
CA GLU A 127 -2.21 -15.21 -1.94
C GLU A 127 -3.64 -15.26 -1.38
N SER A 128 -4.37 -14.14 -1.43
CA SER A 128 -5.70 -14.03 -0.82
C SER A 128 -6.84 -14.41 -1.77
N LEU A 129 -6.64 -14.20 -3.08
CA LEU A 129 -7.70 -14.40 -4.08
C LEU A 129 -7.35 -15.46 -5.13
N GLY A 130 -6.13 -15.99 -5.13
CA GLY A 130 -5.69 -16.99 -6.12
C GLY A 130 -5.63 -16.46 -7.55
N LEU A 131 -5.56 -15.13 -7.72
CA LEU A 131 -5.62 -14.50 -9.04
C LEU A 131 -4.24 -14.52 -9.71
N PRO A 132 -4.14 -14.93 -10.99
CA PRO A 132 -2.89 -14.83 -11.74
C PRO A 132 -2.57 -13.35 -11.97
N VAL A 133 -1.37 -12.93 -11.57
CA VAL A 133 -0.91 -11.54 -11.74
C VAL A 133 0.21 -11.51 -12.76
N PRO A 134 0.20 -10.59 -13.75
CA PRO A 134 1.32 -10.43 -14.66
C PRO A 134 2.57 -10.04 -13.86
N GLU A 135 3.62 -10.85 -13.96
CA GLU A 135 4.88 -10.65 -13.24
C GLU A 135 5.41 -9.23 -13.47
N THR A 136 5.53 -8.47 -12.39
CA THR A 136 6.36 -7.26 -12.36
C THR A 136 7.51 -7.56 -11.41
N PRO A 137 8.77 -7.60 -11.87
CA PRO A 137 9.89 -7.95 -11.02
C PRO A 137 10.08 -6.86 -9.97
N ALA A 138 9.67 -7.14 -8.73
CA ALA A 138 10.11 -6.36 -7.59
C ALA A 138 11.44 -6.95 -7.12
N ARG A 139 12.48 -6.12 -7.00
CA ARG A 139 13.66 -6.50 -6.21
C ARG A 139 13.21 -6.58 -4.76
N VAL A 140 13.03 -7.80 -4.27
CA VAL A 140 12.98 -8.09 -2.83
C VAL A 140 14.43 -8.03 -2.36
N CYS A 141 14.81 -6.96 -1.67
CA CYS A 141 16.05 -6.95 -0.91
C CYS A 141 15.77 -7.71 0.39
N ASN A 142 16.33 -8.91 0.52
CA ASN A 142 16.42 -9.65 1.78
C ASN A 142 17.55 -9.11 2.64
#